data_AF-A0A6C0JXZ9-F1
#
_entry.id   AF-A0A6C0JXZ9-F1
#
_cell.length_a   1.000
_cell.length_b   1.000
_cell.length_c   1.000
_cell.angle_alpha   90.00
_cell.angle_beta   90.00
_cell.angle_gamma   90.00
#
_symmetry.space_group_name_H-M   'P 1'
#
loop_
_entity.id
_entity.type
_entity.pdbx_description
1 polymer ?
#
loop_
_entity_poly.entity_id
_entity_poly.type
_entity_poly.pdbx_seq_one_letter_code
_entity_poly.pdbx_strand_id
1 'polypeptide(L)'
;MNAKEKCANYNKEDPLVISLYKIYFINFAAFWVLFTYISIIAYKTDHNYVLALLTLFFAEYWCYITHYITHNKNFKFIGFIHLFHHTPEYADANWVFIVELLLNFFIYGGFVLIFLGEIIKKLFSIEIFNNYVLFFWAIVYSSYHLINFHYLKSPTHKEHHLQNGQLNYGPDWMDIIFGTKLHDNLFEDFNSSVLNGFIGLIVILLFKQTPYDPVRYVENLF
;
A
#
# COMPACT_ATOMS: atom_id res chain seq x y z
N MET A 1 29.35 -2.78 -14.35
CA MET A 1 27.88 -2.71 -14.32
C MET A 1 27.37 -2.67 -15.74
N ASN A 2 26.58 -3.66 -16.15
CA ASN A 2 26.02 -3.70 -17.51
C ASN A 2 24.89 -2.64 -17.65
N ALA A 3 24.46 -2.34 -18.88
CA ALA A 3 23.44 -1.31 -19.12
C ALA A 3 22.06 -1.64 -18.51
N LYS A 4 21.71 -2.92 -18.33
CA LYS A 4 20.48 -3.35 -17.64
C LYS A 4 20.54 -3.07 -16.14
N GLU A 5 21.69 -3.31 -15.50
CA GLU A 5 21.90 -3.02 -14.07
C GLU A 5 21.81 -1.51 -13.78
N LYS A 6 22.29 -0.64 -14.69
CA LYS A 6 22.15 0.82 -14.56
C LYS A 6 20.69 1.32 -14.61
N CYS A 7 19.81 0.59 -15.30
CA CYS A 7 18.39 0.96 -15.37
C CYS A 7 17.58 0.42 -14.18
N ALA A 8 18.07 -0.64 -13.52
CA ALA A 8 17.38 -1.28 -12.40
C ALA A 8 17.65 -0.61 -11.04
N ASN A 9 18.76 0.11 -10.90
CA ASN A 9 19.11 0.81 -9.66
C ASN A 9 18.62 2.26 -9.65
N TYR A 10 18.21 2.71 -8.48
CA TYR A 10 17.87 4.10 -8.20
C TYR A 10 19.13 4.95 -8.03
N ASN A 11 19.28 5.98 -8.87
CA ASN A 11 20.30 7.02 -8.70
C ASN A 11 19.65 8.30 -8.19
N LYS A 12 20.12 8.81 -7.04
CA LYS A 12 19.60 10.03 -6.43
C LYS A 12 19.93 11.28 -7.26
N GLU A 13 20.93 11.21 -8.13
CA GLU A 13 21.31 12.29 -9.05
C GLU A 13 20.44 12.33 -10.32
N ASP A 14 19.66 11.28 -10.60
CA ASP A 14 18.75 11.28 -11.74
C ASP A 14 17.63 12.32 -11.53
N PRO A 15 17.21 13.04 -12.58
CA PRO A 15 16.01 13.88 -12.50
C PRO A 15 14.79 13.05 -12.09
N LEU A 16 13.90 13.64 -11.28
CA LEU A 16 12.69 12.97 -10.78
C LEU A 16 11.91 12.23 -11.89
N VAL A 17 11.71 12.88 -13.04
CA VAL A 17 11.00 12.29 -14.20
C VAL A 17 11.69 11.04 -14.73
N ILE A 18 13.02 10.98 -14.72
CA ILE A 18 13.78 9.80 -15.15
C ILE A 18 13.60 8.66 -14.15
N SER A 19 13.67 8.94 -12.85
CA SER A 19 13.44 7.95 -11.80
C SER A 19 12.01 7.39 -11.85
N LEU A 20 11.01 8.26 -12.05
CA LEU A 20 9.61 7.86 -12.23
C LEU A 20 9.38 7.05 -13.51
N TYR A 21 10.09 7.38 -14.60
CA TYR A 21 10.03 6.60 -15.84
C TYR A 21 10.62 5.20 -15.66
N LYS A 22 11.76 5.07 -14.97
CA LYS A 22 12.39 3.77 -14.69
C LYS A 22 11.48 2.85 -13.89
N ILE A 23 10.89 3.34 -12.80
CA ILE A 23 9.97 2.55 -11.99
C ILE A 23 8.70 2.18 -12.75
N TYR A 24 8.15 3.10 -13.57
CA TYR A 24 7.03 2.80 -14.45
C TYR A 24 7.35 1.66 -15.42
N PHE A 25 8.52 1.70 -16.04
CA PHE A 25 8.94 0.69 -17.01
C PHE A 25 9.12 -0.69 -16.35
N ILE A 26 9.73 -0.74 -15.17
CA ILE A 26 9.91 -1.99 -14.40
C ILE A 26 8.55 -2.58 -14.01
N ASN A 27 7.60 -1.74 -13.62
CA ASN A 27 6.30 -2.15 -13.07
C ASN A 27 5.14 -1.98 -14.04
N PHE A 28 5.41 -1.94 -15.34
CA PHE A 28 4.42 -1.62 -16.37
C PHE A 28 3.17 -2.50 -16.27
N ALA A 29 3.36 -3.82 -16.08
CA ALA A 29 2.24 -4.76 -15.98
C ALA A 29 1.42 -4.53 -14.72
N ALA A 30 2.06 -4.37 -13.56
CA ALA A 30 1.38 -4.05 -12.30
C ALA A 30 0.52 -2.79 -12.42
N PHE A 31 1.04 -1.69 -12.98
CA PHE A 31 0.30 -0.44 -13.12
C PHE A 31 -0.97 -0.60 -13.96
N TRP A 32 -0.88 -1.23 -15.13
CA TRP A 32 -2.03 -1.41 -16.02
C TRP A 32 -3.05 -2.41 -15.48
N VAL A 33 -2.59 -3.46 -14.82
CA VAL A 33 -3.47 -4.44 -14.17
C VAL A 33 -4.20 -3.80 -12.99
N LEU A 34 -3.50 -3.03 -12.15
CA LEU A 34 -4.10 -2.29 -11.04
C LEU A 34 -5.15 -1.29 -11.55
N PHE A 35 -4.84 -0.52 -12.58
CA PHE A 35 -5.80 0.38 -13.22
C PHE A 35 -7.05 -0.36 -13.72
N THR A 36 -6.86 -1.56 -14.30
CA THR A 36 -7.96 -2.42 -14.74
C THR A 36 -8.81 -2.89 -13.57
N TYR A 37 -8.20 -3.32 -12.45
CA TYR A 37 -8.92 -3.74 -11.25
C TYR A 37 -9.74 -2.60 -10.64
N ILE A 38 -9.17 -1.40 -10.51
CA ILE A 38 -9.91 -0.23 -10.02
C ILE A 38 -11.07 0.13 -10.93
N SER A 39 -10.88 0.04 -12.25
CA SER A 39 -11.96 0.27 -13.23
C SER A 39 -13.09 -0.75 -13.10
N ILE A 40 -12.76 -2.02 -12.89
CA ILE A 40 -13.77 -3.08 -12.65
C ILE A 40 -14.52 -2.82 -11.35
N ILE A 41 -13.82 -2.46 -10.27
CA ILE A 41 -14.45 -2.14 -8.97
C ILE A 41 -15.42 -0.97 -9.15
N ALA A 42 -14.95 0.15 -9.71
CA ALA A 42 -15.78 1.33 -9.95
C ALA A 42 -17.05 0.99 -10.75
N TYR A 43 -16.91 0.21 -11.83
CA TYR A 43 -18.04 -0.27 -12.63
C TYR A 43 -19.00 -1.14 -11.82
N LYS A 44 -18.49 -2.06 -11.00
CA LYS A 44 -19.30 -3.07 -10.29
C LYS A 44 -19.94 -2.55 -9.00
N THR A 45 -19.51 -1.40 -8.52
CA THR A 45 -20.06 -0.72 -7.34
C THR A 45 -20.82 0.54 -7.73
N ASP A 46 -21.01 0.83 -9.02
CA ASP A 46 -21.68 2.02 -9.55
C ASP A 46 -21.06 3.36 -9.06
N HIS A 47 -19.75 3.38 -8.84
CA HIS A 47 -19.01 4.57 -8.41
C HIS A 47 -18.33 5.28 -9.58
N ASN A 48 -18.03 6.57 -9.39
CA ASN A 48 -17.29 7.37 -10.35
C ASN A 48 -15.84 6.88 -10.52
N TYR A 49 -15.40 6.65 -11.77
CA TYR A 49 -14.05 6.19 -12.09
C TYR A 49 -12.95 7.16 -11.65
N VAL A 50 -13.17 8.48 -11.77
CA VAL A 50 -12.21 9.50 -11.33
C VAL A 50 -12.05 9.43 -9.81
N LEU A 51 -13.16 9.34 -9.08
CA LEU A 51 -13.11 9.17 -7.62
C LEU A 51 -12.37 7.89 -7.21
N ALA A 52 -12.62 6.78 -7.91
CA ALA A 52 -11.95 5.51 -7.66
C ALA A 52 -10.42 5.61 -7.86
N LEU A 53 -9.96 6.26 -8.93
CA LEU A 53 -8.54 6.49 -9.18
C LEU A 53 -7.91 7.43 -8.16
N LEU A 54 -8.58 8.53 -7.81
CA LEU A 54 -8.12 9.45 -6.76
C LEU A 54 -8.04 8.75 -5.40
N THR A 55 -8.98 7.85 -5.11
CA THR A 55 -8.97 7.04 -3.90
C THR A 55 -7.76 6.12 -3.85
N LEU A 56 -7.39 5.47 -4.97
CA LEU A 56 -6.18 4.65 -5.05
C LEU A 56 -4.92 5.48 -4.75
N PHE A 57 -4.73 6.61 -5.45
CA PHE A 57 -3.57 7.48 -5.22
C PHE A 57 -3.50 7.97 -3.77
N PHE A 58 -4.64 8.31 -3.17
CA PHE A 58 -4.70 8.69 -1.77
C PHE A 58 -4.35 7.53 -0.84
N ALA A 59 -4.81 6.30 -1.14
CA ALA A 59 -4.49 5.11 -0.34
C ALA A 59 -3.00 4.74 -0.38
N GLU A 60 -2.35 4.89 -1.53
CA GLU A 60 -0.90 4.73 -1.67
C GLU A 60 -0.13 5.81 -0.89
N TYR A 61 -0.57 7.06 -0.98
CA TYR A 61 0.00 8.16 -0.21
C TYR A 61 -0.19 7.94 1.30
N TRP A 62 -1.37 7.48 1.70
CA TRP A 62 -1.71 7.17 3.08
C TRP A 62 -0.81 6.07 3.63
N CYS A 63 -0.60 4.99 2.88
CA CYS A 63 0.35 3.93 3.21
C CYS A 63 1.75 4.51 3.46
N TYR A 64 2.28 5.28 2.52
CA TYR A 64 3.60 5.90 2.64
C TYR A 64 3.70 6.78 3.89
N ILE A 65 2.77 7.72 4.09
CA ILE A 65 2.87 8.70 5.17
C ILE A 65 2.69 8.04 6.53
N THR A 66 1.79 7.06 6.66
CA THR A 66 1.60 6.33 7.91
C THR A 66 2.81 5.49 8.25
N HIS A 67 3.41 4.81 7.27
CA HIS A 67 4.65 4.06 7.49
C HIS A 67 5.83 4.97 7.87
N TYR A 68 5.98 6.11 7.18
CA TYR A 68 6.96 7.13 7.55
C TYR A 68 6.76 7.63 8.99
N ILE A 69 5.52 7.93 9.37
CA ILE A 69 5.17 8.42 10.71
C ILE A 69 5.50 7.38 11.79
N THR A 70 5.26 6.08 11.55
CA THR A 70 5.54 5.05 12.57
C THR A 70 7.01 4.83 12.82
N HIS A 71 7.88 5.17 11.86
CA HIS A 71 9.32 5.21 12.07
C HIS A 71 9.84 6.54 12.63
N ASN A 72 8.99 7.56 12.72
CA ASN A 72 9.36 8.85 13.26
C ASN A 72 9.34 8.83 14.80
N LYS A 73 10.48 9.19 15.41
CA LYS A 73 10.67 9.21 16.88
C LYS A 73 9.70 10.10 17.65
N ASN A 74 9.02 11.03 16.98
CA ASN A 74 8.01 11.89 17.58
C ASN A 74 6.66 11.18 17.78
N PHE A 75 6.39 10.08 17.06
CA PHE A 75 5.12 9.35 17.09
C PHE A 75 5.26 7.97 17.74
N LYS A 76 5.93 7.92 18.90
CA LYS A 76 6.32 6.68 19.59
C LYS A 76 5.18 5.71 19.87
N PHE A 77 3.96 6.18 20.13
CA PHE A 77 2.86 5.28 20.47
C PHE A 77 2.45 4.38 19.29
N ILE A 78 2.24 4.98 18.11
CA ILE A 78 1.88 4.22 16.90
C ILE A 78 3.10 3.45 16.39
N GLY A 79 4.28 4.07 16.46
CA GLY A 79 5.54 3.42 16.11
C GLY A 79 5.89 2.23 16.99
N PHE A 80 5.52 2.22 18.27
CA PHE A 80 5.91 1.15 19.20
C PHE A 80 5.40 -0.23 18.75
N ILE A 81 4.15 -0.33 18.32
CA ILE A 81 3.58 -1.60 17.88
C ILE A 81 4.21 -2.04 16.56
N HIS A 82 4.43 -1.09 15.64
CA HIS A 82 5.16 -1.34 14.40
C HIS A 82 6.59 -1.83 14.68
N LEU A 83 7.31 -1.25 15.64
CA LEU A 83 8.71 -1.63 15.89
C LEU A 83 8.91 -3.06 16.42
N PHE A 84 7.86 -3.77 16.86
CA PHE A 84 7.98 -5.17 17.24
C PHE A 84 8.45 -6.07 16.11
N HIS A 85 7.95 -5.87 14.88
CA HIS A 85 8.39 -6.68 13.73
C HIS A 85 9.80 -6.30 13.23
N HIS A 86 10.32 -5.11 13.60
CA HIS A 86 11.73 -4.72 13.41
C HIS A 86 12.67 -5.30 14.47
N THR A 87 12.14 -5.82 15.58
CA THR A 87 12.95 -6.31 16.70
C THR A 87 13.31 -7.78 16.46
N PRO A 88 14.60 -8.16 16.34
CA PRO A 88 14.99 -9.53 15.99
C PRO A 88 14.48 -10.62 16.94
N GLU A 89 14.26 -10.28 18.22
CA GLU A 89 13.73 -11.21 19.22
C GLU A 89 12.28 -11.63 18.94
N TYR A 90 11.48 -10.75 18.32
CA TYR A 90 10.04 -10.93 18.14
C TYR A 90 9.62 -11.10 16.69
N ALA A 91 10.49 -10.75 15.72
CA ALA A 91 10.16 -10.71 14.29
C ALA A 91 9.53 -12.01 13.76
N ASP A 92 9.96 -13.17 14.27
CA ASP A 92 9.46 -14.49 13.85
C ASP A 92 8.30 -15.03 14.71
N ALA A 93 7.80 -14.27 15.69
CA ALA A 93 6.73 -14.73 16.57
C ALA A 93 5.36 -14.67 15.88
N ASN A 94 4.57 -15.75 15.98
CA ASN A 94 3.23 -15.84 15.37
C ASN A 94 2.28 -14.69 15.76
N TRP A 95 2.40 -14.16 16.98
CA TRP A 95 1.56 -13.03 17.41
C TRP A 95 1.96 -11.72 16.73
N VAL A 96 3.25 -11.53 16.41
CA VAL A 96 3.74 -10.35 15.65
C VAL A 96 3.15 -10.38 14.25
N PHE A 97 3.10 -11.55 13.61
CA PHE A 97 2.44 -11.70 12.31
C PHE A 97 0.97 -11.26 12.35
N ILE A 98 0.20 -11.64 13.39
CA ILE A 98 -1.21 -11.23 13.52
C ILE A 98 -1.33 -9.72 13.73
N VAL A 99 -0.49 -9.16 14.61
CA VAL A 99 -0.46 -7.72 14.88
C VAL A 99 -0.12 -6.94 13.61
N GLU A 100 0.87 -7.40 12.86
CA GLU A 100 1.30 -6.80 11.61
C GLU A 100 0.22 -6.92 10.53
N LEU A 101 -0.47 -8.06 10.40
CA LEU A 101 -1.62 -8.21 9.52
C LEU A 101 -2.70 -7.17 9.84
N LEU A 102 -3.03 -7.00 11.11
CA LEU A 102 -4.05 -6.03 11.54
C LEU A 102 -3.59 -4.59 11.28
N LEU A 103 -2.34 -4.24 11.60
CA LEU A 103 -1.80 -2.91 11.32
C LEU A 103 -1.73 -2.63 9.82
N ASN A 104 -1.25 -3.58 9.02
CA ASN A 104 -1.21 -3.47 7.57
C ASN A 104 -2.60 -3.32 6.99
N PHE A 105 -3.60 -4.04 7.50
CA PHE A 105 -4.95 -3.98 6.92
C PHE A 105 -5.68 -2.71 7.33
N PHE A 106 -5.73 -2.43 8.64
CA PHE A 106 -6.50 -1.31 9.16
C PHE A 106 -5.82 0.03 8.99
N ILE A 107 -4.52 0.10 9.30
CA ILE A 107 -3.78 1.36 9.34
C ILE A 107 -3.12 1.62 8.00
N TYR A 108 -2.07 0.88 7.62
CA TYR A 108 -1.25 1.22 6.46
C TYR A 108 -2.00 1.04 5.12
N GLY A 109 -2.76 -0.05 4.99
CA GLY A 109 -3.63 -0.36 3.86
C GLY A 109 -4.90 0.49 3.81
N GLY A 110 -5.18 1.27 4.86
CA GLY A 110 -6.19 2.33 4.82
C GLY A 110 -7.63 1.88 5.00
N PHE A 111 -7.93 0.67 5.48
CA PHE A 111 -9.33 0.29 5.78
C PHE A 111 -9.98 1.25 6.79
N VAL A 112 -9.21 1.81 7.73
CA VAL A 112 -9.69 2.84 8.68
C VAL A 112 -10.22 4.10 7.97
N LEU A 113 -9.77 4.40 6.75
CA LEU A 113 -10.22 5.55 5.99
C LEU A 113 -11.68 5.44 5.54
N ILE A 114 -12.24 4.23 5.48
CA ILE A 114 -13.68 4.02 5.19
C ILE A 114 -14.52 4.68 6.29
N PHE A 115 -14.17 4.48 7.58
CA PHE A 115 -14.85 5.14 8.69
C PHE A 115 -14.77 6.66 8.60
N LEU A 116 -13.59 7.20 8.26
CA LEU A 116 -13.42 8.64 8.08
C LEU A 116 -14.25 9.17 6.92
N GLY A 117 -14.28 8.45 5.80
CA GLY A 117 -15.11 8.76 4.63
C GLY A 117 -16.59 8.83 4.97
N GLU A 118 -17.10 7.83 5.71
CA GLU A 118 -18.51 7.79 6.12
C GLU A 118 -18.87 8.88 7.13
N ILE A 119 -17.97 9.22 8.06
CA ILE A 119 -18.16 10.38 8.95
C ILE A 119 -18.29 11.66 8.13
N ILE A 120 -17.40 11.89 7.16
CA ILE A 120 -17.42 13.09 6.31
C ILE A 120 -18.68 13.11 5.43
N LYS A 121 -19.06 11.97 4.86
CA LYS A 121 -20.28 11.81 4.08
C LYS A 121 -21.53 12.13 4.90
N LYS A 122 -21.62 11.64 6.14
CA LYS A 122 -22.72 11.96 7.04
C LYS A 122 -22.77 13.44 7.43
N LEU A 123 -21.63 14.04 7.73
CA LEU A 123 -21.57 15.43 8.21
C LEU A 123 -21.78 16.46 7.09
N PHE A 124 -21.30 16.17 5.88
CA PHE A 124 -21.25 17.15 4.79
C PHE A 124 -22.00 16.73 3.53
N SER A 125 -22.54 15.50 3.48
CA SER A 125 -23.16 14.91 2.27
C SER A 125 -22.20 14.86 1.07
N ILE A 126 -20.89 14.72 1.34
CA ILE A 126 -19.85 14.62 0.32
C ILE A 126 -19.17 13.26 0.45
N GLU A 127 -19.17 12.50 -0.65
CA GLU A 127 -18.38 11.28 -0.77
C GLU A 127 -16.98 11.62 -1.26
N ILE A 128 -15.97 11.34 -0.42
CA ILE A 128 -14.57 11.67 -0.71
C ILE A 128 -13.74 10.45 -1.13
N PHE A 129 -14.26 9.24 -0.90
CA PHE A 129 -13.57 7.99 -1.22
C PHE A 129 -14.53 6.99 -1.86
N ASN A 130 -14.00 6.14 -2.73
CA ASN A 130 -14.62 4.89 -3.07
C ASN A 130 -14.23 3.83 -2.03
N ASN A 131 -15.16 3.50 -1.14
CA ASN A 131 -14.89 2.59 -0.01
C ASN A 131 -14.44 1.18 -0.44
N TYR A 132 -14.92 0.68 -1.58
CA TYR A 132 -14.47 -0.62 -2.10
C TYR A 132 -13.05 -0.60 -2.65
N VAL A 133 -12.59 0.54 -3.17
CA VAL A 133 -11.18 0.73 -3.55
C VAL A 133 -10.29 0.75 -2.31
N LEU A 134 -10.70 1.41 -1.23
CA LEU A 134 -9.98 1.37 0.06
C LEU A 134 -9.91 -0.07 0.61
N PHE A 135 -11.03 -0.79 0.61
CA PHE A 135 -11.05 -2.18 1.07
C PHE A 135 -10.17 -3.08 0.19
N PHE A 136 -10.24 -2.92 -1.13
CA PHE A 136 -9.37 -3.62 -2.06
C PHE A 136 -7.89 -3.35 -1.77
N TRP A 137 -7.51 -2.08 -1.61
CA TRP A 137 -6.12 -1.70 -1.34
C TRP A 137 -5.63 -2.24 0.02
N ALA A 138 -6.49 -2.24 1.04
CA ALA A 138 -6.17 -2.83 2.33
C ALA A 138 -5.82 -4.33 2.23
N ILE A 139 -6.52 -5.09 1.38
CA ILE A 139 -6.19 -6.50 1.11
C ILE A 139 -4.86 -6.61 0.35
N VAL A 140 -4.68 -5.83 -0.72
CA VAL A 140 -3.47 -5.88 -1.55
C VAL A 140 -2.24 -5.52 -0.73
N TYR A 141 -2.27 -4.42 0.00
CA TYR A 141 -1.17 -3.98 0.83
C TYR A 141 -0.79 -5.03 1.89
N SER A 142 -1.77 -5.51 2.67
CA SER A 142 -1.50 -6.50 3.72
C SER A 142 -0.96 -7.80 3.18
N SER A 143 -1.56 -8.31 2.10
CA SER A 143 -1.08 -9.55 1.49
C SER A 143 0.28 -9.37 0.85
N TYR A 144 0.58 -8.23 0.22
CA TYR A 144 1.89 -7.98 -0.37
C TYR A 144 2.97 -7.88 0.73
N HIS A 145 2.68 -7.16 1.81
CA HIS A 145 3.61 -7.05 2.94
C HIS A 145 3.89 -8.43 3.57
N LEU A 146 2.85 -9.19 3.90
CA LEU A 146 3.03 -10.47 4.56
C LEU A 146 3.55 -11.56 3.63
N ILE A 147 3.19 -11.56 2.34
CA ILE A 147 3.61 -12.60 1.39
C ILE A 147 4.91 -12.23 0.71
N ASN A 148 4.92 -11.08 0.03
CA ASN A 148 6.03 -10.70 -0.84
C ASN A 148 7.21 -10.18 -0.01
N PHE A 149 6.98 -9.46 1.07
CA PHE A 149 8.09 -8.98 1.91
C PHE A 149 8.58 -10.04 2.89
N HIS A 150 7.70 -10.71 3.63
CA HIS A 150 8.16 -11.70 4.63
C HIS A 150 8.55 -13.06 4.05
N TYR A 151 7.73 -13.64 3.16
CA TYR A 151 8.03 -14.98 2.63
C TYR A 151 8.94 -14.92 1.38
N LEU A 152 8.69 -14.01 0.44
CA LEU A 152 9.49 -13.90 -0.79
C LEU A 152 10.72 -12.99 -0.64
N LYS A 153 10.84 -12.25 0.47
CA LYS A 153 12.01 -11.45 0.85
C LYS A 153 12.44 -10.46 -0.23
N SER A 154 11.53 -9.57 -0.61
CA SER A 154 11.83 -8.41 -1.45
C SER A 154 13.13 -7.70 -1.01
N PRO A 155 14.07 -7.42 -1.95
CA PRO A 155 15.31 -6.74 -1.64
C PRO A 155 15.10 -5.35 -1.02
N THR A 156 14.15 -4.55 -1.52
CA THR A 156 13.96 -3.15 -1.09
C THR A 156 13.47 -3.08 0.34
N HIS A 157 12.50 -3.93 0.69
CA HIS A 157 11.98 -4.02 2.05
C HIS A 157 13.00 -4.62 3.02
N LYS A 158 13.80 -5.61 2.58
CA LYS A 158 14.91 -6.11 3.39
C LYS A 158 15.91 -4.99 3.74
N GLU A 159 16.25 -4.15 2.77
CA GLU A 159 17.12 -2.99 3.00
C GLU A 159 16.48 -1.95 3.94
N HIS A 160 15.16 -1.77 3.89
CA HIS A 160 14.43 -0.93 4.86
C HIS A 160 14.69 -1.40 6.30
N HIS A 161 14.56 -2.70 6.57
CA HIS A 161 14.88 -3.29 7.88
C HIS A 161 16.36 -3.10 8.26
N LEU A 162 17.28 -3.33 7.32
CA LEU A 162 18.72 -3.17 7.56
C LEU A 162 19.12 -1.72 7.87
N GLN A 163 18.38 -0.74 7.32
CA GLN A 163 18.58 0.69 7.59
C GLN A 163 17.75 1.20 8.78
N ASN A 164 17.30 0.33 9.68
CA ASN A 164 16.48 0.66 10.86
C ASN A 164 15.22 1.48 10.49
N GLY A 165 14.62 1.18 9.34
CA GLY A 165 13.41 1.82 8.84
C GLY A 165 13.52 3.33 8.58
N GLN A 166 14.70 3.82 8.21
CA GLN A 166 14.90 5.26 7.93
C GLN A 166 14.71 5.64 6.45
N LEU A 167 14.66 4.66 5.55
CA LEU A 167 14.55 4.82 4.10
C LEU A 167 13.68 3.70 3.54
N ASN A 168 13.24 3.83 2.28
CA ASN A 168 12.40 2.85 1.57
C ASN A 168 11.09 2.53 2.30
N TYR A 169 10.25 3.53 2.55
CA TYR A 169 8.95 3.34 3.21
C TYR A 169 7.90 2.70 2.30
N GLY A 170 8.06 2.84 0.99
CA GLY A 170 7.18 2.30 -0.01
C GLY A 170 5.83 3.04 -0.14
N PRO A 171 5.16 2.91 -1.29
CA PRO A 171 5.69 2.34 -2.53
C PRO A 171 6.81 3.24 -3.11
N ASP A 172 7.71 2.67 -3.90
CA ASP A 172 8.95 3.33 -4.32
C ASP A 172 8.74 4.68 -5.02
N TRP A 173 7.64 4.89 -5.76
CA TRP A 173 7.36 6.19 -6.37
C TRP A 173 7.13 7.28 -5.33
N MET A 174 6.51 6.96 -4.18
CA MET A 174 6.40 7.90 -3.07
C MET A 174 7.77 8.16 -2.45
N ASP A 175 8.58 7.12 -2.24
CA ASP A 175 9.94 7.30 -1.74
C ASP A 175 10.81 8.18 -2.65
N ILE A 176 10.65 8.08 -3.96
CA ILE A 176 11.36 8.94 -4.93
C ILE A 176 10.85 10.38 -4.81
N ILE A 177 9.53 10.59 -4.79
CA ILE A 177 8.91 11.93 -4.70
C ILE A 177 9.33 12.65 -3.41
N PHE A 178 9.37 11.93 -2.29
CA PHE A 178 9.71 12.48 -0.98
C PHE A 178 11.21 12.36 -0.62
N GLY A 179 12.02 11.76 -1.50
CA GLY A 179 13.47 11.67 -1.32
C GLY A 179 13.94 10.68 -0.25
N THR A 180 13.14 9.67 0.07
CA THR A 180 13.40 8.61 1.06
C THR A 180 13.82 7.27 0.44
N LYS A 181 13.98 7.18 -0.89
CA LYS A 181 14.56 5.98 -1.54
C LYS A 181 16.07 5.90 -1.29
N LEU A 182 16.56 4.72 -0.92
CA LEU A 182 17.99 4.44 -0.73
C LEU A 182 18.74 4.46 -2.09
N HIS A 183 19.83 5.23 -2.16
CA HIS A 183 20.71 5.31 -3.34
C HIS A 183 21.34 3.95 -3.66
N ASP A 184 21.49 3.66 -4.95
CA ASP A 184 22.03 2.40 -5.51
C ASP A 184 21.22 1.14 -5.18
N ASN A 185 20.07 1.30 -4.53
CA ASN A 185 19.14 0.22 -4.29
C ASN A 185 18.28 -0.04 -5.54
N LEU A 186 17.89 -1.29 -5.75
CA LEU A 186 16.98 -1.68 -6.82
C LEU A 186 15.64 -0.96 -6.67
N PHE A 187 15.00 -0.69 -7.80
CA PHE A 187 13.56 -0.43 -7.79
C PHE A 187 12.82 -1.71 -7.41
N GLU A 188 11.78 -1.56 -6.60
CA GLU A 188 10.89 -2.63 -6.22
C GLU A 188 10.12 -3.17 -7.43
N ASP A 189 10.10 -4.50 -7.57
CA ASP A 189 9.32 -5.20 -8.60
C ASP A 189 7.93 -5.59 -8.06
N PHE A 190 7.00 -4.65 -8.21
CA PHE A 190 5.60 -4.80 -7.89
C PHE A 190 4.83 -5.68 -8.89
N ASN A 191 5.42 -6.22 -9.97
CA ASN A 191 4.67 -7.13 -10.86
C ASN A 191 4.17 -8.38 -10.12
N SER A 192 4.87 -8.77 -9.06
CA SER A 192 4.42 -9.84 -8.17
C SER A 192 3.11 -9.52 -7.42
N SER A 193 2.76 -8.23 -7.26
CA SER A 193 1.49 -7.78 -6.65
C SER A 193 0.25 -8.08 -7.49
N VAL A 194 0.42 -8.43 -8.78
CA VAL A 194 -0.70 -8.75 -9.68
C VAL A 194 -1.58 -9.87 -9.09
N LEU A 195 -0.97 -10.88 -8.48
CA LEU A 195 -1.73 -11.97 -7.85
C LEU A 195 -2.48 -11.50 -6.60
N ASN A 196 -1.86 -10.67 -5.77
CA ASN A 196 -2.49 -10.05 -4.60
C ASN A 196 -3.72 -9.22 -5.02
N GLY A 197 -3.56 -8.40 -6.05
CA GLY A 197 -4.66 -7.64 -6.66
C GLY A 197 -5.75 -8.53 -7.22
N PHE A 198 -5.42 -9.60 -7.93
CA PHE A 198 -6.43 -10.51 -8.47
C PHE A 198 -7.28 -11.15 -7.36
N ILE A 199 -6.64 -11.64 -6.30
CA ILE A 199 -7.33 -12.21 -5.13
C ILE A 199 -8.19 -11.15 -4.45
N GLY A 200 -7.64 -9.95 -4.22
CA GLY A 200 -8.38 -8.82 -3.65
C GLY A 200 -9.64 -8.48 -4.47
N LEU A 201 -9.52 -8.45 -5.80
CA LEU A 201 -10.65 -8.20 -6.70
C LEU A 201 -11.72 -9.28 -6.55
N ILE A 202 -11.34 -10.56 -6.52
CA ILE A 202 -12.29 -11.66 -6.30
C ILE A 202 -13.02 -11.49 -4.97
N VAL A 203 -12.30 -11.16 -3.89
CA VAL A 203 -12.91 -10.91 -2.57
C VAL A 203 -13.95 -9.80 -2.67
N ILE A 204 -13.61 -8.65 -3.27
CA ILE A 204 -14.59 -7.56 -3.46
C ILE A 204 -15.83 -8.05 -4.23
N LEU A 205 -15.63 -8.73 -5.36
CA LEU A 205 -16.75 -9.17 -6.20
C LEU A 205 -17.63 -10.24 -5.56
N LEU A 206 -17.06 -11.09 -4.70
CA LEU A 206 -17.80 -12.13 -3.97
C LEU A 206 -18.62 -11.55 -2.82
N PHE A 207 -18.07 -10.58 -2.09
CA PHE A 207 -18.68 -10.08 -0.85
C PHE A 207 -19.55 -8.84 -1.05
N LYS A 208 -19.31 -8.02 -2.09
CA LYS A 208 -20.07 -6.78 -2.31
C LYS A 208 -21.58 -7.06 -2.32
N GLN A 209 -22.34 -6.22 -1.64
CA GLN A 209 -23.80 -6.26 -1.55
C GLN A 209 -24.38 -7.55 -0.95
N THR A 210 -23.55 -8.44 -0.39
CA THR A 210 -24.00 -9.59 0.39
C THR A 210 -24.27 -9.21 1.86
N PRO A 211 -24.89 -10.08 2.66
CA PRO A 211 -24.95 -9.87 4.10
C PRO A 211 -23.58 -9.80 4.79
N TYR A 212 -22.50 -10.27 4.15
CA TYR A 212 -21.16 -10.32 4.71
C TYR A 212 -20.23 -9.20 4.20
N ASP A 213 -20.80 -8.18 3.54
CA ASP A 213 -20.08 -7.07 2.95
C ASP A 213 -19.47 -6.14 4.02
N PRO A 214 -18.13 -6.12 4.20
CA PRO A 214 -17.49 -5.31 5.24
C PRO A 214 -17.68 -3.81 5.02
N VAL A 215 -17.73 -3.37 3.76
CA VAL A 215 -17.92 -1.96 3.42
C VAL A 215 -19.32 -1.52 3.83
N ARG A 216 -20.33 -2.29 3.43
CA ARG A 216 -21.72 -2.01 3.78
C ARG A 216 -21.97 -2.05 5.30
N TYR A 217 -21.27 -2.94 6.02
CA TYR A 217 -21.35 -2.95 7.48
C TYR A 217 -20.89 -1.62 8.08
N VAL A 218 -19.77 -1.05 7.60
CA VAL A 218 -19.29 0.25 8.08
C VAL A 218 -20.24 1.37 7.67
N GLU A 219 -20.70 1.39 6.41
CA GLU A 219 -21.67 2.38 5.91
C GLU A 219 -22.95 2.41 6.75
N ASN A 220 -23.46 1.25 7.19
CA ASN A 220 -24.67 1.18 8.02
C ASN A 220 -24.48 1.63 9.48
N LEU A 221 -23.25 1.86 9.95
CA LEU A 221 -23.00 2.39 11.30
C LEU A 221 -23.25 3.91 11.40
N PHE A 222 -23.34 4.60 10.27
CA PHE A 222 -23.44 6.05 10.17
C PHE A 222 -24.79 6.46 9.56
#